data_AF-A0A916TW31-F1
#
_entry.id   AF-A0A916TW31-F1
#
_cell.length_a   1.000
_cell.length_b   1.000
_cell.length_c   1.000
_cell.angle_alpha   90.00
_cell.angle_beta   90.00
_cell.angle_gamma   90.00
#
_symmetry.space_group_name_H-M   'P 1'
#
loop_
_entity.id
_entity.type
_entity.pdbx_description
1 polymer ?
#
loop_
_entity_poly.entity_id
_entity_poly.type
_entity_poly.pdbx_seq_one_letter_code
_entity_poly.pdbx_strand_id
1 'polypeptide(L)'
;MQTTRAARPNLPHDAEKQMIVAACDAFIVEVLKPRFLPQIRPTEWNYVIEIHGAWAAGRYHFMQRYRSGMEHNRGEEFEAPFARINRLQTVMVELAWFWQRPGCLVP
;
A
#
# COMPACT_ATOMS: atom_id res chain seq x y z
N MET A 1 -10.59 -7.62 -28.26
CA MET A 1 -10.61 -6.34 -27.50
C MET A 1 -9.21 -6.11 -26.96
N GLN A 2 -8.44 -5.21 -27.59
CA GLN A 2 -7.08 -4.88 -27.16
C GLN A 2 -7.15 -3.91 -25.99
N THR A 3 -6.79 -4.37 -24.79
CA THR A 3 -6.61 -3.51 -23.61
C THR A 3 -5.43 -2.57 -23.91
N THR A 4 -5.71 -1.30 -24.15
CA THR A 4 -4.68 -0.26 -24.30
C THR A 4 -3.83 -0.27 -23.04
N ARG A 5 -2.57 -0.72 -23.17
CA ARG A 5 -1.60 -0.71 -22.08
C ARG A 5 -1.38 0.75 -21.71
N ALA A 6 -1.93 1.19 -20.57
CA ALA A 6 -1.81 2.57 -20.10
C ALA A 6 -0.33 3.00 -20.20
N ALA A 7 -0.09 4.15 -20.85
CA ALA A 7 1.25 4.68 -21.03
C ALA A 7 1.98 4.70 -19.68
N ARG A 8 3.27 4.32 -19.67
CA ARG A 8 4.10 4.46 -18.47
C ARG A 8 4.07 5.94 -18.09
N PRO A 9 3.63 6.31 -16.87
CA PRO A 9 3.57 7.71 -16.48
C PRO A 9 4.97 8.31 -16.54
N ASN A 10 5.05 9.59 -16.92
CA ASN A 10 6.31 10.32 -16.93
C ASN A 10 6.95 10.20 -15.54
N LEU A 11 8.20 9.73 -15.49
CA LEU A 11 8.90 9.54 -14.23
C LEU A 11 9.04 10.92 -13.55
N PRO A 12 8.62 11.07 -12.28
CA PRO A 12 8.82 12.33 -11.57
C PRO A 12 10.31 12.62 -11.47
N HIS A 13 10.66 13.91 -11.57
CA HIS A 13 12.00 14.38 -11.25
C HIS A 13 12.30 14.04 -9.78
N ASP A 14 13.56 13.80 -9.43
CA ASP A 14 13.92 13.27 -8.10
C ASP A 14 13.39 14.13 -6.94
N ALA A 15 13.38 15.45 -7.10
CA ALA A 15 12.80 16.39 -6.14
C ALA A 15 11.28 16.20 -5.97
N GLU A 16 10.54 16.02 -7.06
CA GLU A 16 9.10 15.76 -7.02
C GLU A 16 8.80 14.40 -6.38
N LYS A 17 9.60 13.39 -6.70
CA LYS A 17 9.52 12.07 -6.06
C LYS A 17 9.68 12.18 -4.55
N GLN A 18 10.68 12.93 -4.07
CA GLN A 18 10.91 13.16 -2.65
C GLN A 18 9.74 13.89 -1.99
N MET A 19 9.17 14.90 -2.64
CA MET A 19 7.98 15.58 -2.14
C MET A 19 6.77 14.65 -2.01
N ILE A 20 6.54 13.79 -3.02
CA ILE A 20 5.44 12.81 -2.98
C ILE A 20 5.66 11.83 -1.82
N VAL A 21 6.87 11.29 -1.68
CA VAL A 21 7.20 10.36 -0.58
C VAL A 21 6.97 11.03 0.77
N ALA A 22 7.49 12.24 0.99
CA ALA A 22 7.32 12.95 2.25
C ALA A 22 5.85 13.22 2.59
N ALA A 23 5.06 13.66 1.61
CA ALA A 23 3.63 13.89 1.80
C ALA A 23 2.87 12.59 2.13
N CYS A 24 3.22 11.49 1.46
CA CYS A 24 2.58 10.19 1.70
C CYS A 24 2.98 9.59 3.05
N ASP A 25 4.24 9.75 3.47
CA ASP A 25 4.71 9.28 4.77
C ASP A 25 4.01 10.02 5.91
N ALA A 26 3.82 11.34 5.78
CA ALA A 26 3.01 12.12 6.70
C ALA A 26 1.55 11.62 6.74
N PHE A 27 0.94 11.42 5.58
CA PHE A 27 -0.43 10.88 5.49
C PHE A 27 -0.56 9.48 6.12
N ILE A 28 0.45 8.61 5.97
CA ILE A 28 0.47 7.30 6.61
C ILE A 28 0.43 7.44 8.13
N VAL A 29 1.28 8.31 8.69
CA VAL A 29 1.40 8.48 10.15
C VAL A 29 0.18 9.20 10.74
N GLU A 30 -0.32 10.23 10.08
CA GLU A 30 -1.35 11.11 10.62
C GLU A 30 -2.77 10.58 10.38
N VAL A 31 -2.98 9.84 9.29
CA VAL A 31 -4.33 9.41 8.87
C VAL A 31 -4.46 7.88 8.84
N LEU A 32 -3.57 7.19 8.11
CA LEU A 32 -3.76 5.76 7.86
C LEU A 32 -3.52 4.89 9.10
N LYS A 33 -2.39 5.09 9.80
CA LYS A 33 -2.07 4.32 11.01
C LYS A 33 -3.12 4.52 12.11
N PRO A 34 -3.52 5.76 12.49
CA PRO A 34 -4.54 5.95 13.52
C PRO A 34 -5.90 5.36 13.14
N ARG A 35 -6.26 5.37 11.85
CA ARG A 35 -7.57 4.89 11.39
C ARG A 35 -7.64 3.38 11.19
N PHE A 36 -6.60 2.78 10.62
CA PHE A 36 -6.60 1.38 10.17
C PHE A 36 -5.69 0.47 10.99
N LEU A 37 -4.73 1.04 11.74
CA LEU A 37 -3.85 0.31 12.63
C LEU A 37 -3.68 1.03 13.99
N PRO A 38 -4.78 1.39 14.69
CA PRO A 38 -4.68 2.06 16.00
C PRO A 38 -4.03 1.16 17.06
N GLN A 39 -4.22 -0.15 16.92
CA GLN A 39 -3.66 -1.18 17.78
C GLN A 39 -3.39 -2.44 16.94
N ILE A 40 -2.23 -3.05 17.13
CA ILE A 40 -1.93 -4.37 16.58
C ILE A 40 -2.62 -5.41 17.48
N ARG A 41 -3.54 -6.18 16.92
CA ARG A 41 -4.27 -7.24 17.62
C ARG A 41 -3.95 -8.58 16.97
N PRO A 42 -3.15 -9.43 17.61
CA PRO A 42 -2.93 -10.79 17.13
C PRO A 42 -4.26 -11.53 16.99
N THR A 43 -4.43 -12.23 15.88
CA THR A 43 -5.58 -13.09 15.61
C THR A 43 -5.10 -14.49 15.26
N GLU A 44 -6.01 -15.47 15.19
CA GLU A 44 -5.72 -16.81 14.65
C GLU A 44 -5.49 -16.78 13.13
N TRP A 45 -5.93 -15.71 12.46
CA TRP A 45 -5.69 -15.42 11.05
C TRP A 45 -4.56 -14.41 10.87
N ASN A 46 -4.30 -14.00 9.63
CA ASN A 46 -3.30 -12.96 9.35
C ASN A 46 -3.82 -11.59 9.80
N TYR A 47 -2.99 -10.84 10.51
CA TYR A 47 -3.32 -9.50 11.01
C TYR A 47 -2.28 -8.49 10.55
N VAL A 48 -2.73 -7.26 10.28
CA VAL A 48 -1.84 -6.16 9.88
C VAL A 48 -0.98 -5.76 11.07
N ILE A 49 0.32 -5.62 10.82
CA ILE A 49 1.30 -5.14 11.81
C ILE A 49 1.95 -3.82 11.39
N GLU A 50 1.88 -3.46 10.10
CA GLU A 50 2.45 -2.21 9.60
C GLU A 50 1.72 -1.71 8.34
N ILE A 51 1.70 -0.39 8.19
CA ILE A 51 1.31 0.31 6.96
C ILE A 51 2.48 1.22 6.57
N HIS A 52 2.97 1.10 5.34
CA HIS A 52 4.10 1.90 4.85
C HIS A 52 3.98 2.19 3.35
N GLY A 53 4.84 3.09 2.87
CA GLY A 53 4.99 3.39 1.46
C GLY A 53 6.00 2.51 0.75
N ALA A 54 5.82 2.30 -0.55
CA ALA A 54 6.82 1.73 -1.43
C ALA A 54 6.75 2.34 -2.83
N TRP A 55 7.91 2.71 -3.40
CA TRP A 55 7.97 3.13 -4.80
C TRP A 55 8.26 1.93 -5.68
N ALA A 56 7.33 1.57 -6.56
CA ALA A 56 7.48 0.44 -7.48
C ALA A 56 6.92 0.79 -8.85
N ALA A 57 7.57 0.32 -9.92
CA ALA A 57 7.12 0.49 -11.31
C ALA A 57 6.74 1.95 -11.69
N GLY A 58 7.45 2.94 -11.14
CA GLY A 58 7.21 4.36 -11.42
C GLY A 58 6.03 4.99 -10.67
N ARG A 59 5.48 4.31 -9.66
CA ARG A 59 4.34 4.77 -8.86
C ARG A 59 4.61 4.58 -7.38
N TYR A 60 3.94 5.38 -6.56
CA TYR A 60 3.90 5.19 -5.11
C TYR A 60 2.73 4.26 -4.75
N HIS A 61 3.05 3.21 -4.00
CA HIS A 61 2.13 2.24 -3.46
C HIS A 61 2.08 2.38 -1.95
N PHE A 62 0.89 2.24 -1.40
CA PHE A 62 0.74 2.00 0.01
C PHE A 62 0.61 0.50 0.25
N MET A 63 1.46 0.00 1.14
CA MET A 63 1.63 -1.41 1.45
C MET A 63 1.19 -1.68 2.88
N GLN A 64 0.70 -2.89 3.10
CA GLN A 64 0.45 -3.43 4.42
C GLN A 64 1.36 -4.63 4.64
N ARG A 65 2.00 -4.67 5.81
CA ARG A 65 2.67 -5.87 6.29
C ARG A 65 1.70 -6.64 7.19
N TYR A 66 1.53 -7.90 6.87
CA TYR A 66 0.75 -8.84 7.64
C TYR A 66 1.67 -9.76 8.41
N ARG A 67 1.19 -10.26 9.55
CA ARG A 67 1.78 -11.39 10.27
C ARG A 67 0.76 -12.51 10.37
N SER A 68 1.18 -13.74 10.10
CA SER A 68 0.31 -14.90 10.21
C SER A 68 0.04 -15.28 11.66
N GLY A 69 -1.23 -15.49 11.97
CA GLY A 69 -1.71 -16.11 13.21
C GLY A 69 -1.88 -17.62 13.12
N MET A 70 -1.88 -18.16 11.91
CA MET A 70 -2.28 -19.54 11.62
C MET A 70 -1.24 -20.51 12.15
N GLU A 71 -1.67 -21.68 12.60
CA GLU A 71 -0.81 -22.64 13.31
C GLU A 71 0.39 -23.11 12.48
N HIS A 72 0.21 -23.35 11.18
CA HIS A 72 1.23 -23.93 10.31
C HIS A 72 2.33 -22.95 9.88
N ASN A 73 2.11 -21.64 10.00
CA ASN A 73 3.08 -20.60 9.62
C ASN A 73 3.05 -19.38 10.55
N ARG A 74 2.76 -19.63 11.83
CA ARG A 74 2.58 -18.57 12.84
C ARG A 74 3.83 -17.68 12.91
N GLY A 75 3.60 -16.38 12.81
CA GLY A 75 4.65 -15.37 12.90
C GLY A 75 5.32 -15.04 11.56
N GLU A 76 5.05 -15.78 10.48
CA GLU A 76 5.52 -15.39 9.15
C GLU A 76 4.93 -14.04 8.74
N GLU A 77 5.75 -13.22 8.09
CA GLU A 77 5.37 -11.87 7.66
C GLU A 77 5.41 -11.76 6.14
N PHE A 78 4.42 -11.08 5.58
CA PHE A 78 4.33 -10.85 4.14
C PHE A 78 3.71 -9.49 3.85
N GLU A 79 4.00 -8.95 2.66
CA GLU A 79 3.53 -7.64 2.23
C GLU A 79 2.45 -7.76 1.16
N ALA A 80 1.42 -6.93 1.27
CA ALA A 80 0.35 -6.84 0.29
C ALA A 80 0.04 -5.37 -0.04
N PRO A 81 -0.15 -5.02 -1.33
CA PRO A 81 -0.57 -3.66 -1.70
C PRO A 81 -2.03 -3.43 -1.26
N PHE A 82 -2.29 -2.29 -0.61
CA PHE A 82 -3.64 -1.92 -0.18
C PHE A 82 -4.22 -0.78 -1.01
N ALA A 83 -3.38 0.19 -1.40
CA ALA A 83 -3.76 1.26 -2.30
C ALA A 83 -2.57 1.74 -3.13
N ARG A 84 -2.83 2.47 -4.20
CA ARG A 84 -1.78 3.15 -4.96
C ARG A 84 -2.20 4.54 -5.37
N ILE A 85 -1.21 5.39 -5.58
CA ILE A 85 -1.40 6.70 -6.17
C ILE A 85 -1.29 6.58 -7.70
N ASN A 86 -2.38 6.91 -8.39
CA ASN A 86 -2.36 7.14 -9.83
C ASN A 86 -2.08 8.63 -10.07
N ARG A 87 -0.96 8.93 -10.72
CA ARG A 87 -0.65 10.30 -11.16
C ARG A 87 -1.54 10.65 -12.35
N LEU A 88 -2.39 11.65 -12.19
CA LEU A 88 -3.22 12.19 -13.27
C LEU A 88 -2.52 13.41 -13.91
N GLN A 89 -2.04 14.35 -13.09
CA GLN A 89 -1.30 15.56 -13.48
C GLN A 89 -0.32 15.99 -12.36
N THR A 90 0.53 17.00 -12.58
CA THR A 90 1.57 17.45 -11.61
C THR A 90 1.06 17.75 -10.21
N VAL A 91 -0.21 18.15 -10.06
CA VAL A 91 -0.82 18.48 -8.76
C VAL A 91 -2.03 17.62 -8.41
N MET A 92 -2.35 16.59 -9.22
CA MET A 92 -3.55 15.79 -9.05
C MET A 92 -3.22 14.29 -9.03
N VAL A 93 -3.62 13.65 -7.93
CA VAL A 93 -3.45 12.23 -7.67
C VAL A 93 -4.79 11.58 -7.33
N GLU A 94 -5.00 10.38 -7.84
CA GLU A 94 -6.14 9.53 -7.48
C GLU A 94 -5.67 8.37 -6.59
N LEU A 95 -6.42 8.08 -5.53
CA LEU A 95 -6.22 6.92 -4.67
C LEU A 95 -7.05 5.74 -5.18
N ALA A 96 -6.37 4.71 -5.68
CA ALA A 96 -7.02 3.47 -6.09
C ALA A 96 -6.87 2.39 -5.01
N TRP A 97 -7.99 1.82 -4.56
CA TRP A 97 -8.05 0.78 -3.54
C TRP A 97 -7.95 -0.62 -4.16
N PHE A 98 -7.19 -1.50 -3.52
CA PHE A 98 -7.25 -2.93 -3.81
C PHE A 98 -8.30 -3.58 -2.91
N TRP A 99 -9.35 -4.13 -3.51
CA TRP A 99 -10.32 -4.94 -2.77
C TRP A 99 -9.68 -6.27 -2.37
N GLN A 100 -9.36 -6.41 -1.09
CA GLN A 100 -9.03 -7.72 -0.52
C GLN A 100 -10.34 -8.47 -0.27
N ARG A 101 -10.55 -9.60 -0.94
CA ARG A 101 -11.70 -10.45 -0.63
C ARG A 101 -11.48 -11.06 0.76
N PRO A 102 -12.47 -10.99 1.67
CA PRO A 102 -12.40 -11.73 2.92
C PRO A 102 -12.25 -13.22 2.61
N GLY A 103 -11.16 -13.84 3.07
CA GLY A 103 -10.85 -15.26 2.84
C GLY A 103 -9.79 -15.55 1.77
N CYS A 104 -9.33 -14.55 1.00
CA CYS A 104 -8.14 -14.68 0.16
C CYS A 104 -6.96 -13.96 0.81
N LEU A 105 -6.59 -14.38 2.01
CA LEU A 105 -5.26 -14.12 2.51
C LEU A 105 -4.32 -15.03 1.71
N VAL A 106 -3.44 -14.38 0.94
CA VAL A 106 -2.45 -15.02 0.07
C VAL A 106 -1.70 -16.10 0.87
N PRO A 107 -1.54 -17.33 0.36
CA PRO A 107 -0.68 -18.35 0.97
C PRO A 107 0.80 -17.95 0.91
#